data_AF-A0A3D3STV0-F1
#
_entry.id   AF-A0A3D3STV0-F1
#
_cell.length_a   1.000
_cell.length_b   1.000
_cell.length_c   1.000
_cell.angle_alpha   90.00
_cell.angle_beta   90.00
_cell.angle_gamma   90.00
#
_symmetry.space_group_name_H-M   'P 1'
#
loop_
_entity.id
_entity.type
_entity.pdbx_description
1 polymer ?
#
loop_
_entity_poly.entity_id
_entity_poly.type
_entity_poly.pdbx_seq_one_letter_code
_entity_poly.pdbx_strand_id
1 'polypeptide(L)'
;MNTQLVQPNQLSAISRQLQEGRLAGLLVFASSKHCPWCGLVSNDQLLPRLRTPGLAKIAIVEFDINDATTLTSAGNPHSEGLRLPSNGSPLTWAKAHNIRVVPTVTAVNRQLTPLRPPLVGYSSADFYGAYLEEQITEAVNYWAKAR
;
A
#
# COMPACT_ATOMS: atom_id res chain seq x y z
N MET A 1 15.36 10.11 -2.17
CA MET A 1 14.27 9.51 -1.37
C MET A 1 13.88 8.20 -2.03
N ASN A 2 13.81 7.12 -1.25
CA ASN A 2 13.68 5.73 -1.68
C ASN A 2 12.65 5.52 -2.80
N THR A 3 13.13 5.25 -4.02
CA THR A 3 12.30 5.01 -5.20
C THR A 3 12.04 3.52 -5.37
N GLN A 4 11.51 2.94 -4.30
CA GLN A 4 11.26 1.52 -4.14
C GLN A 4 9.96 1.32 -3.38
N LEU A 5 9.37 0.14 -3.53
CA LEU A 5 8.31 -0.30 -2.64
C LEU A 5 8.85 -0.35 -1.20
N VAL A 6 8.04 0.12 -0.28
CA VAL A 6 8.41 0.27 1.13
C VAL A 6 8.10 -1.02 1.86
N GLN A 7 8.98 -1.41 2.79
CA GLN A 7 8.77 -2.61 3.60
C GLN A 7 7.79 -2.35 4.77
N PRO A 8 7.05 -3.37 5.24
CA PRO A 8 6.06 -3.19 6.30
C PRO A 8 6.61 -2.63 7.62
N ASN A 9 7.88 -2.91 7.93
CA ASN A 9 8.55 -2.38 9.13
C ASN A 9 8.77 -0.85 9.09
N GLN A 10 8.55 -0.19 7.96
CA GLN A 10 8.69 1.27 7.81
C GLN A 10 7.35 2.02 7.93
N LEU A 11 6.26 1.35 8.30
CA LEU A 11 4.93 1.96 8.41
C LEU A 11 4.89 3.17 9.36
N SER A 12 5.67 3.16 10.45
CA SER A 12 5.77 4.33 11.36
C SER A 12 6.36 5.56 10.67
N ALA A 13 7.40 5.37 9.84
CA ALA A 13 8.02 6.45 9.07
C ALA A 13 7.10 6.96 7.95
N ILE A 14 6.30 6.08 7.34
CA ILE A 14 5.26 6.48 6.37
C ILE A 14 4.17 7.29 7.05
N SER A 15 3.69 6.81 8.20
CA SER A 15 2.65 7.46 8.98
C SER A 15 3.00 8.91 9.28
N ARG A 16 4.23 9.15 9.77
CA ARG A 16 4.73 10.50 10.03
C ARG A 16 4.74 11.36 8.76
N GLN A 17 5.21 10.82 7.64
CA GLN A 17 5.26 11.57 6.38
C GLN A 17 3.87 11.90 5.79
N LEU A 18 2.87 11.05 6.02
CA LEU A 18 1.48 11.34 5.65
C LEU A 18 0.90 12.49 6.49
N GLN A 19 1.15 12.46 7.80
CA GLN A 19 0.73 13.52 8.75
C GLN A 19 1.42 14.86 8.44
N GLU A 20 2.71 14.85 8.11
CA GLU A 20 3.47 16.04 7.70
C GLU A 20 3.11 16.53 6.28
N GLY A 21 2.20 15.85 5.58
CA GLY A 21 1.79 16.18 4.22
C GLY A 21 2.85 15.92 3.14
N ARG A 22 3.99 15.30 3.49
CA ARG A 22 5.08 14.96 2.56
C ARG A 22 4.71 13.83 1.61
N LEU A 23 3.86 12.90 2.06
CA LEU A 23 3.20 11.90 1.24
C LEU A 23 1.74 12.29 1.04
N ALA A 24 1.29 12.23 -0.20
CA ALA A 24 -0.07 12.51 -0.64
C ALA A 24 -1.02 11.33 -0.45
N GLY A 25 -0.52 10.09 -0.36
CA GLY A 25 -1.38 8.91 -0.19
C GLY A 25 -0.59 7.63 0.09
N LEU A 26 -1.32 6.58 0.44
CA LEU A 26 -0.79 5.26 0.78
C LEU A 26 -1.55 4.16 0.04
N LEU A 27 -0.79 3.28 -0.62
CA LEU A 27 -1.26 2.01 -1.17
C LEU A 27 -0.59 0.84 -0.45
N VAL A 28 -1.31 -0.27 -0.34
CA VAL A 28 -0.74 -1.59 -0.03
C VAL A 28 -0.69 -2.41 -1.32
N PHE A 29 0.49 -2.96 -1.63
CA PHE A 29 0.71 -3.91 -2.71
C PHE A 29 0.88 -5.30 -2.09
N ALA A 30 -0.15 -6.14 -2.22
CA ALA A 30 -0.09 -7.52 -1.79
C ALA A 30 0.63 -8.37 -2.85
N SER A 31 1.68 -9.05 -2.43
CA SER A 31 2.56 -9.86 -3.28
C SER A 31 2.83 -11.24 -2.66
N SER A 32 3.64 -12.06 -3.33
CA SER A 32 4.26 -13.25 -2.73
C SER A 32 5.58 -13.58 -3.42
N LYS A 33 6.50 -14.24 -2.70
CA LYS A 33 7.84 -14.61 -3.21
C LYS A 33 7.85 -15.38 -4.55
N HIS A 34 6.81 -16.16 -4.84
CA HIS A 34 6.74 -17.02 -6.03
C HIS A 34 5.69 -16.54 -7.05
N CYS A 35 5.36 -15.26 -7.03
CA CYS A 35 4.38 -14.65 -7.93
C CYS A 35 5.07 -14.03 -9.16
N PRO A 36 5.00 -14.65 -10.35
CA PRO A 36 5.63 -14.08 -11.56
C PRO A 36 5.01 -12.73 -11.96
N TRP A 37 3.68 -12.59 -11.79
CA TRP A 37 2.94 -11.38 -12.11
C TRP A 37 3.24 -10.20 -11.18
N CYS A 38 3.69 -10.46 -9.96
CA CYS A 38 3.98 -9.42 -8.98
C CYS A 38 5.21 -8.61 -9.39
N GLY A 39 6.20 -9.26 -10.01
CA GLY A 39 7.36 -8.58 -10.59
C GLY A 39 6.98 -7.69 -11.79
N LEU A 40 6.04 -8.12 -12.62
CA LEU A 40 5.55 -7.32 -13.75
C LEU A 40 4.81 -6.07 -13.26
N VAL A 41 3.85 -6.23 -12.34
CA VAL A 41 3.13 -5.08 -11.78
C VAL A 41 4.08 -4.09 -11.07
N SER A 42 5.02 -4.59 -10.28
CA SER A 42 5.94 -3.69 -9.57
C SER A 42 6.84 -2.92 -10.54
N ASN A 43 7.43 -3.58 -11.53
CA ASN A 43 8.39 -2.96 -12.46
C ASN A 43 7.73 -2.08 -13.52
N ASP A 44 6.58 -2.49 -14.05
CA ASP A 44 5.97 -1.83 -15.21
C ASP A 44 4.96 -0.76 -14.80
N GLN A 45 4.41 -0.84 -13.58
CA GLN A 45 3.31 0.02 -13.14
C GLN A 45 3.67 0.82 -11.89
N LEU A 46 4.07 0.15 -10.80
CA LEU A 46 4.23 0.80 -9.49
C LEU A 46 5.53 1.64 -9.40
N LEU A 47 6.67 1.06 -9.76
CA LEU A 47 7.95 1.76 -9.68
C LEU A 47 8.05 2.96 -10.64
N PRO A 48 7.56 2.90 -11.89
CA PRO A 48 7.48 4.08 -12.76
C PRO A 48 6.63 5.19 -12.13
N ARG A 49 5.49 4.84 -11.54
CA ARG A 49 4.61 5.81 -10.86
C ARG A 49 5.28 6.54 -9.69
N LEU A 50 6.22 5.89 -9.00
CA LEU A 50 7.02 6.50 -7.93
C LEU A 50 8.17 7.38 -8.46
N ARG A 51 8.62 7.17 -9.69
CA ARG A 51 9.75 7.89 -10.33
C ARG A 51 9.32 9.12 -11.10
N THR A 52 8.11 9.11 -11.68
CA THR A 52 7.64 10.18 -12.58
C THR A 52 7.56 11.53 -11.86
N PRO A 53 8.35 12.54 -12.28
CA PRO A 53 8.29 13.88 -11.73
C PRO A 53 6.93 14.54 -11.95
N GLY A 54 6.57 15.48 -11.07
CA GLY A 54 5.32 16.26 -11.20
C GLY A 54 4.06 15.55 -10.72
N LEU A 55 4.11 14.23 -10.43
CA LEU A 55 2.98 13.51 -9.84
C LEU A 55 2.95 13.62 -8.32
N ALA A 56 1.76 13.41 -7.74
CA ALA A 56 1.60 13.31 -6.29
C ALA A 56 2.48 12.19 -5.71
N LYS A 57 3.25 12.53 -4.67
CA LYS A 57 4.16 11.60 -4.00
C LYS A 57 3.37 10.65 -3.10
N ILE A 58 3.28 9.38 -3.46
CA ILE A 58 2.61 8.36 -2.66
C ILE A 58 3.62 7.36 -2.10
N ALA A 59 3.25 6.66 -1.03
CA ALA A 59 3.95 5.46 -0.59
C ALA A 59 3.18 4.22 -1.04
N ILE A 60 3.93 3.18 -1.41
CA ILE A 60 3.39 1.85 -1.71
C ILE A 60 4.13 0.87 -0.81
N VAL A 61 3.40 0.22 0.08
CA VAL A 61 3.95 -0.77 1.01
C VAL A 61 3.72 -2.16 0.48
N GLU A 62 4.77 -2.95 0.35
CA GLU A 62 4.67 -4.32 -0.11
C GLU A 62 4.36 -5.26 1.06
N PHE A 63 3.26 -6.00 0.96
CA PHE A 63 2.83 -7.01 1.92
C PHE A 63 2.90 -8.38 1.23
N ASP A 64 3.90 -9.20 1.58
CA ASP A 64 3.85 -10.62 1.19
C ASP A 64 2.70 -11.28 1.98
N ILE A 65 1.72 -11.82 1.26
CA ILE A 65 0.52 -12.40 1.89
C ILE A 65 0.82 -13.65 2.72
N ASN A 66 2.04 -14.22 2.63
CA ASN A 66 2.50 -15.36 3.43
C ASN A 66 3.38 -14.94 4.61
N ASP A 67 3.72 -13.65 4.73
CA ASP A 67 4.61 -13.17 5.77
C ASP A 67 3.87 -13.03 7.11
N ALA A 68 4.19 -13.92 8.04
CA ALA A 68 3.65 -13.92 9.39
C ALA A 68 4.45 -13.04 10.38
N THR A 69 5.49 -12.34 9.92
CA THR A 69 6.32 -11.49 10.77
C THR A 69 5.46 -10.41 11.41
N THR A 70 5.38 -10.45 12.74
CA THR A 70 4.64 -9.47 13.52
C THR A 70 5.25 -8.10 13.32
N LEU A 71 4.43 -7.16 12.89
CA LEU A 71 4.81 -5.76 12.79
C LEU A 71 4.61 -5.18 14.18
N THR A 72 5.72 -4.79 14.80
CA THR A 72 5.66 -4.02 16.04
C THR A 72 5.04 -2.67 15.69
N SER A 73 3.74 -2.53 15.98
CA SER A 73 3.13 -1.20 16.07
C SER A 73 3.79 -0.49 17.25
N ALA A 74 4.92 0.17 16.99
CA ALA A 74 5.45 1.20 17.87
C ALA A 74 4.54 2.43 17.74
N GLY A 75 3.34 2.31 18.31
CA GLY A 75 2.36 3.36 18.39
C GLY A 75 1.62 3.16 19.69
N ASN A 76 1.59 4.18 20.55
CA ASN A 76 0.70 4.13 21.69
C ASN A 76 -0.75 3.97 21.17
N PRO A 77 -1.68 3.38 21.93
CA PRO A 77 -3.09 3.25 21.53
C PRO A 77 -3.77 4.59 21.21
N HIS A 78 -3.16 5.69 21.66
CA HIS A 78 -3.60 7.08 21.45
C HIS A 78 -2.94 7.77 20.25
N SER A 79 -2.12 7.06 19.46
CA SER A 79 -1.33 7.68 18.41
C SER A 79 -2.19 7.79 17.17
N GLU A 80 -2.13 8.94 16.53
CA GLU A 80 -2.87 9.24 15.31
C GLU A 80 -2.29 8.55 14.06
N GLY A 81 -1.32 7.66 14.26
CA GLY A 81 -0.58 7.01 13.18
C GLY A 81 -1.30 5.84 12.54
N LEU A 82 -0.68 5.27 11.50
CA LEU A 82 -1.17 4.06 10.83
C LEU A 82 -1.35 2.92 11.84
N ARG A 83 -2.53 2.31 11.83
CA ARG A 83 -2.91 1.23 12.76
C ARG A 83 -3.01 -0.08 12.03
N LEU A 84 -2.14 -1.01 12.37
CA LEU A 84 -2.39 -2.43 12.17
C LEU A 84 -3.13 -2.99 13.40
N PRO A 85 -3.93 -4.06 13.25
CA PRO A 85 -4.39 -4.82 14.41
C PRO A 85 -3.22 -5.19 15.33
N SER A 86 -3.43 -5.26 16.65
CA SER A 86 -2.40 -5.71 17.60
C SER A 86 -1.87 -7.10 17.19
N ASN A 87 -0.55 -7.28 17.15
CA ASN A 87 0.13 -8.46 16.57
C ASN A 87 -0.09 -8.65 15.05
N GLY A 88 -0.45 -7.58 14.34
CA GLY A 88 -0.69 -7.60 12.90
C GLY A 88 0.59 -7.89 12.12
N SER A 89 0.50 -8.86 11.22
CA SER A 89 1.46 -9.18 10.16
C SER A 89 0.83 -8.99 8.77
N PRO A 90 1.62 -8.90 7.70
CA PRO A 90 1.10 -8.90 6.32
C PRO A 90 0.11 -10.04 6.05
N LEU A 91 0.40 -11.26 6.53
CA LEU A 91 -0.50 -12.42 6.46
C LEU A 91 -1.85 -12.17 7.14
N THR A 92 -1.86 -11.62 8.36
CA THR A 92 -3.12 -11.36 9.08
C THR A 92 -3.93 -10.25 8.43
N TRP A 93 -3.28 -9.22 7.88
CA TRP A 93 -3.95 -8.17 7.11
C TRP A 93 -4.59 -8.74 5.84
N ALA A 94 -3.86 -9.55 5.07
CA ALA A 94 -4.37 -10.18 3.87
C ALA A 94 -5.60 -11.07 4.17
N LYS A 95 -5.55 -11.85 5.26
CA LYS A 95 -6.69 -12.65 5.73
C LYS A 95 -7.88 -11.80 6.13
N ALA A 96 -7.67 -10.74 6.91
CA ALA A 96 -8.73 -9.85 7.39
C ALA A 96 -9.49 -9.15 6.24
N HIS A 97 -8.80 -8.87 5.14
CA HIS A 97 -9.37 -8.23 3.95
C HIS A 97 -9.66 -9.19 2.79
N ASN A 98 -9.64 -10.51 3.05
CA ASN A 98 -9.90 -11.57 2.07
C ASN A 98 -9.04 -11.49 0.79
N ILE A 99 -7.81 -10.99 0.92
CA ILE A 99 -6.83 -10.93 -0.17
C ILE A 99 -6.21 -12.32 -0.34
N ARG A 100 -6.67 -13.05 -1.36
CA ARG A 100 -6.21 -14.42 -1.67
C ARG A 100 -5.47 -14.53 -3.00
N VAL A 101 -5.58 -13.50 -3.84
CA VAL A 101 -5.00 -13.45 -5.18
C VAL A 101 -3.97 -12.33 -5.20
N VAL A 102 -2.79 -12.63 -5.74
CA VAL A 102 -1.70 -11.67 -5.91
C VAL A 102 -1.29 -11.62 -7.39
N PRO A 103 -0.83 -10.47 -7.91
CA PRO A 103 -0.72 -9.17 -7.22
C PRO A 103 -2.08 -8.56 -6.88
N THR A 104 -2.18 -7.80 -5.79
CA THR A 104 -3.35 -6.95 -5.51
C THR A 104 -2.90 -5.58 -5.00
N VAL A 105 -3.47 -4.50 -5.53
CA VAL A 105 -3.18 -3.13 -5.10
C VAL A 105 -4.41 -2.52 -4.43
N THR A 106 -4.21 -1.94 -3.25
CA THR A 106 -5.30 -1.41 -2.43
C THR A 106 -4.97 -0.02 -1.92
N ALA A 107 -5.82 0.96 -2.23
CA ALA A 107 -5.83 2.26 -1.53
C ALA A 107 -6.37 2.08 -0.10
N VAL A 108 -5.66 2.61 0.89
CA VAL A 108 -5.99 2.35 2.30
C VAL A 108 -6.07 3.61 3.16
N ASN A 109 -6.89 3.51 4.20
CA ASN A 109 -7.08 4.55 5.21
C ASN A 109 -6.05 4.46 6.37
N ARG A 110 -6.22 5.27 7.42
CA ARG A 110 -5.35 5.25 8.62
C ARG A 110 -5.32 3.89 9.34
N GLN A 111 -6.37 3.06 9.20
CA GLN A 111 -6.49 1.73 9.79
C GLN A 111 -6.04 0.62 8.83
N LEU A 112 -5.40 0.99 7.71
CA LEU A 112 -5.07 0.10 6.61
C LEU A 112 -6.27 -0.65 6.01
N THR A 113 -7.48 -0.13 6.19
CA THR A 113 -8.70 -0.66 5.59
C THR A 113 -8.81 -0.14 4.15
N PRO A 114 -9.23 -1.00 3.19
CA PRO A 114 -9.49 -0.57 1.81
C PRO A 114 -10.46 0.61 1.74
N LEU A 115 -10.10 1.64 0.98
CA LEU A 115 -10.96 2.80 0.66
C LEU A 115 -11.94 2.50 -0.48
N ARG A 116 -11.58 1.55 -1.33
CA ARG A 116 -12.36 1.09 -2.48
C ARG A 116 -12.10 -0.40 -2.72
N PRO A 117 -12.87 -1.07 -3.60
CA PRO A 117 -12.58 -2.45 -3.99
C PRO A 117 -11.11 -2.61 -4.41
N PRO A 118 -10.37 -3.61 -3.89
CA PRO A 118 -8.99 -3.85 -4.28
C PRO A 118 -8.84 -4.11 -5.78
N LEU A 119 -7.74 -3.64 -6.37
CA LEU A 119 -7.38 -3.96 -7.75
C LEU A 119 -6.68 -5.33 -7.77
N VAL A 120 -7.45 -6.38 -8.07
CA VAL A 120 -7.00 -7.78 -7.99
C VAL A 120 -6.41 -8.27 -9.30
N GLY A 121 -5.27 -8.93 -9.21
CA GLY A 121 -4.59 -9.60 -10.33
C GLY A 121 -3.92 -8.63 -11.30
N TYR A 122 -3.55 -9.17 -12.46
CA TYR A 122 -2.99 -8.43 -13.58
C TYR A 122 -3.60 -8.97 -14.88
N SER A 123 -4.91 -8.79 -15.04
CA SER A 123 -5.69 -9.45 -16.10
C SER A 123 -5.45 -8.89 -17.50
N SER A 124 -5.09 -7.61 -17.62
CA SER A 124 -4.66 -6.98 -18.87
C SER A 124 -3.78 -5.78 -18.58
N ALA A 125 -2.59 -5.74 -19.20
CA ALA A 125 -1.66 -4.62 -19.09
C ALA A 125 -2.28 -3.31 -19.61
N ASP A 126 -3.10 -3.40 -20.66
CA ASP A 126 -3.66 -2.23 -21.39
C ASP A 126 -4.59 -1.39 -20.51
N PHE A 127 -5.27 -2.01 -19.55
CA PHE A 127 -6.23 -1.33 -18.67
C PHE A 127 -5.75 -1.20 -17.23
N TYR A 128 -4.70 -1.94 -16.84
CA TYR A 128 -4.23 -1.96 -15.47
C TYR A 128 -3.87 -0.56 -14.95
N GLY A 129 -3.17 0.23 -15.77
CA GLY A 129 -2.77 1.58 -15.42
C GLY A 129 -3.94 2.49 -15.08
N ALA A 130 -5.05 2.40 -15.81
CA ALA A 130 -6.24 3.21 -15.54
C ALA A 130 -6.86 2.86 -14.17
N TYR A 131 -7.01 1.56 -13.87
CA TYR A 131 -7.54 1.11 -12.58
C TYR A 131 -6.59 1.39 -11.41
N LEU A 132 -5.28 1.38 -11.66
CA LEU A 132 -4.27 1.77 -10.70
C LEU A 132 -4.39 3.27 -10.36
N GLU A 133 -4.59 4.12 -11.36
CA GLU A 133 -4.80 5.56 -11.13
C GLU A 133 -6.08 5.85 -10.34
N GLU A 134 -7.13 5.04 -10.46
CA GLU A 134 -8.30 5.13 -9.58
C GLU A 134 -7.95 4.82 -8.11
N GLN A 135 -7.11 3.80 -7.83
CA GLN A 135 -6.61 3.55 -6.47
C GLN A 135 -5.79 4.74 -5.95
N ILE A 136 -4.91 5.28 -6.78
CA ILE A 136 -4.05 6.41 -6.40
C ILE A 136 -4.88 7.65 -6.10
N THR A 137 -5.86 7.94 -6.96
CA THR A 137 -6.76 9.09 -6.80
C THR A 137 -7.54 8.98 -5.50
N GLU A 138 -8.09 7.79 -5.19
CA GLU A 138 -8.82 7.57 -3.95
C GLU A 138 -7.92 7.74 -2.71
N ALA A 139 -6.70 7.19 -2.75
CA ALA A 139 -5.73 7.38 -1.69
C ALA A 139 -5.40 8.86 -1.49
N VAL A 140 -5.09 9.59 -2.58
CA VAL A 140 -4.76 11.02 -2.51
C VAL A 140 -5.91 11.84 -1.96
N ASN A 141 -7.15 11.57 -2.40
CA ASN A 141 -8.34 12.27 -1.93
C ASN A 141 -8.61 12.04 -0.44
N TYR A 142 -8.47 10.79 0.03
CA TYR A 142 -8.63 10.48 1.45
C TYR A 142 -7.56 11.19 2.29
N TRP A 143 -6.28 11.04 1.92
CA TRP A 143 -5.16 11.54 2.71
C TRP A 143 -5.01 13.06 2.65
N ALA A 144 -5.57 13.74 1.64
CA ALA A 144 -5.69 15.20 1.64
C ALA A 144 -6.68 15.71 2.71
N LYS A 145 -7.76 14.97 2.97
CA LYS A 145 -8.79 15.30 3.97
C LYS A 145 -8.44 14.83 5.38
N ALA A 146 -7.68 13.74 5.46
CA ALA A 146 -7.28 13.12 6.72
C ALA A 146 -5.98 13.73 7.27
N ARG A 147 -5.65 14.98 6.94
CA ARG A 147 -4.53 15.73 7.51
C ARG A 147 -5.04 16.70 8.55
#